data_AF-A0A1F6DID0-F1
#
_entry.id   AF-A0A1F6DID0-F1
#
_cell.length_a   1.000
_cell.length_b   1.000
_cell.length_c   1.000
_cell.angle_alpha   90.00
_cell.angle_beta   90.00
_cell.angle_gamma   90.00
#
_symmetry.space_group_name_H-M   'P 1'
#
loop_
_entity.id
_entity.type
_entity.pdbx_description
1 polymer ?
#
loop_
_entity_poly.entity_id
_entity_poly.type
_entity_poly.pdbx_seq_one_letter_code
_entity_poly.pdbx_strand_id
1 'polypeptide(L)'
;MILSGVEALSEAIALKQIGRIKKIIAGPNIVAHPRDADGAMLSTDIDIILVPSQWVADLWIHEAPELAEKIRVWPAGVQLSAPSTRDGIPIIYDKLRSPELVAQIQDRISACHIFTYGTFKQQDYLSALADAPYLVYLAQSESQGLALQEAWAHNVPTFVNKSTRWESADTSWEAPQINAPYLTPELGAVFNSIDELTELFSHTTNLNPKEYCDVHLSDEASTRILLNLL
;
A
#
# COMPACT_ATOMS: atom_id res chain seq x y z
N MET A 1 -4.91 -21.37 -6.76
CA MET A 1 -3.72 -20.70 -7.32
C MET A 1 -4.00 -19.23 -7.27
N ILE A 2 -3.07 -18.43 -6.72
CA ILE A 2 -3.13 -16.96 -6.77
C ILE A 2 -2.28 -16.56 -7.97
N LEU A 3 -2.87 -15.80 -8.88
CA LEU A 3 -2.26 -15.46 -10.16
C LEU A 3 -1.83 -14.00 -10.15
N SER A 4 -0.55 -13.77 -10.45
CA SER A 4 0.00 -12.44 -10.70
C SER A 4 0.27 -12.30 -12.20
N GLY A 5 -0.54 -11.50 -12.89
CA GLY A 5 -0.39 -11.20 -14.31
C GLY A 5 -1.49 -11.76 -15.20
N VAL A 6 -1.71 -11.07 -16.32
CA VAL A 6 -2.80 -11.35 -17.28
C VAL A 6 -2.61 -12.70 -17.96
N GLU A 7 -1.39 -13.04 -18.40
CA GLU A 7 -1.12 -14.31 -19.10
C GLU A 7 -1.45 -15.53 -18.24
N ALA A 8 -0.97 -15.53 -16.99
CA ALA A 8 -1.23 -16.62 -16.04
C ALA A 8 -2.73 -16.74 -15.70
N LEU A 9 -3.46 -15.61 -15.68
CA LEU A 9 -4.91 -15.59 -15.55
C LEU A 9 -5.61 -16.24 -16.74
N SER A 10 -5.22 -15.87 -17.97
CA SER A 10 -5.77 -16.47 -19.20
C SER A 10 -5.54 -17.98 -19.26
N GLU A 11 -4.35 -18.45 -18.90
CA GLU A 11 -4.04 -19.88 -18.82
C GLU A 11 -4.91 -20.61 -17.79
N ALA A 12 -5.08 -20.02 -16.60
CA ALA A 12 -5.92 -20.62 -15.57
C ALA A 12 -7.40 -20.70 -15.99
N ILE A 13 -7.92 -19.67 -16.64
CA ILE A 13 -9.28 -19.66 -17.21
C ILE A 13 -9.42 -20.81 -18.21
N ALA A 14 -8.49 -20.94 -19.16
CA ALA A 14 -8.50 -22.03 -20.13
C ALA A 14 -8.48 -23.42 -19.44
N LEU A 15 -7.63 -23.59 -18.41
CA LEU A 15 -7.58 -24.83 -17.62
C LEU A 15 -8.88 -25.12 -16.88
N LYS A 16 -9.59 -24.10 -16.37
CA LYS A 16 -10.89 -24.29 -15.69
C LYS A 16 -11.97 -24.70 -16.67
N GLN A 17 -12.01 -24.09 -17.86
CA GLN A 17 -12.96 -24.40 -18.92
C GLN A 17 -12.85 -25.85 -19.41
N ILE A 18 -11.63 -26.40 -19.46
CA ILE A 18 -11.41 -27.82 -19.79
C ILE A 18 -11.44 -28.76 -18.56
N GLY A 19 -11.87 -28.26 -17.40
CA GLY A 19 -12.07 -29.05 -16.18
C GLY A 19 -10.78 -29.50 -15.47
N ARG A 20 -9.63 -28.92 -15.80
CA ARG A 20 -8.33 -29.26 -15.19
C ARG A 20 -8.10 -28.60 -13.84
N ILE A 21 -8.75 -27.47 -13.57
CA ILE A 21 -8.80 -26.83 -12.25
C ILE A 21 -10.24 -26.47 -11.89
N LYS A 22 -10.52 -26.34 -10.59
CA LYS A 22 -11.89 -26.10 -10.08
C LYS A 22 -12.13 -24.67 -9.61
N LYS A 23 -11.08 -23.98 -9.13
CA LYS A 23 -11.18 -22.67 -8.49
C LYS A 23 -10.07 -21.74 -8.97
N ILE A 24 -10.44 -20.49 -9.29
CA ILE A 24 -9.54 -19.40 -9.67
C ILE A 24 -9.70 -18.27 -8.65
N ILE A 25 -8.56 -17.86 -8.09
CA ILE A 25 -8.44 -16.69 -7.23
C ILE A 25 -7.44 -15.76 -7.93
N ALA A 26 -7.90 -14.57 -8.32
CA ALA A 26 -7.13 -13.63 -9.13
C ALA A 26 -6.79 -12.38 -8.31
N GLY A 27 -5.55 -11.87 -8.34
CA GLY A 27 -5.16 -10.65 -7.63
C GLY A 27 -3.95 -10.81 -6.70
N PRO A 28 -3.63 -9.80 -5.87
CA PRO A 28 -4.38 -8.55 -5.72
C PRO A 28 -4.10 -7.51 -6.81
N ASN A 29 -2.99 -7.62 -7.56
CA ASN A 29 -2.55 -6.60 -8.52
C ASN A 29 -2.30 -7.20 -9.92
N ILE A 30 -3.36 -7.64 -10.61
CA ILE A 30 -3.26 -8.11 -12.01
C ILE A 30 -3.40 -6.95 -13.00
N VAL A 31 -4.39 -6.09 -12.78
CA VAL A 31 -4.69 -4.89 -13.58
C VAL A 31 -5.05 -3.74 -12.65
N ALA A 32 -5.00 -2.49 -13.13
CA ALA A 32 -5.37 -1.32 -12.34
C ALA A 32 -6.89 -1.10 -12.33
N HIS A 33 -7.54 -1.36 -13.47
CA HIS A 33 -8.97 -1.18 -13.68
C HIS A 33 -9.60 -2.49 -14.21
N PRO A 34 -10.83 -2.86 -13.79
CA PRO A 34 -11.43 -4.15 -14.14
C PRO A 34 -11.63 -4.40 -15.64
N ARG A 35 -11.70 -3.32 -16.44
CA ARG A 35 -11.82 -3.39 -17.91
C ARG A 35 -10.48 -3.39 -18.66
N ASP A 36 -9.36 -3.24 -17.96
CA ASP A 36 -8.04 -3.37 -18.58
C ASP A 36 -7.84 -4.79 -19.14
N ALA A 37 -6.85 -4.95 -20.03
CA ALA A 37 -6.50 -6.23 -20.63
C ALA A 37 -7.72 -6.95 -21.24
N ASP A 38 -8.48 -6.23 -22.07
CA ASP A 38 -9.71 -6.70 -22.73
C ASP A 38 -10.76 -7.27 -21.76
N GLY A 39 -10.80 -6.73 -20.53
CA GLY A 39 -11.75 -7.18 -19.51
C GLY A 39 -11.46 -8.58 -18.97
N ALA A 40 -10.20 -9.03 -18.94
CA ALA A 40 -9.83 -10.36 -18.44
C ALA A 40 -10.40 -10.65 -17.03
N MET A 41 -10.50 -9.62 -16.18
CA MET A 41 -11.05 -9.73 -14.83
C MET A 41 -12.58 -9.87 -14.79
N LEU A 42 -13.28 -9.61 -15.90
CA LEU A 42 -14.74 -9.77 -16.02
C LEU A 42 -15.16 -11.23 -16.29
N SER A 43 -14.21 -12.15 -16.44
CA SER A 43 -14.51 -13.55 -16.70
C SER A 43 -15.40 -14.17 -15.62
N THR A 44 -16.46 -14.85 -16.04
CA THR A 44 -17.36 -15.60 -15.15
C THR A 44 -16.66 -16.78 -14.48
N ASP A 45 -15.56 -17.27 -15.06
CA ASP A 45 -14.75 -18.37 -14.55
C ASP A 45 -13.93 -17.99 -13.30
N ILE A 46 -13.77 -16.70 -12.98
CA ILE A 46 -13.07 -16.25 -11.77
C ILE A 46 -14.02 -16.39 -10.57
N ASP A 47 -13.59 -17.07 -9.50
CA ASP A 47 -14.42 -17.28 -8.30
C ASP A 47 -14.20 -16.18 -7.26
N ILE A 48 -12.96 -15.73 -7.09
CA ILE A 48 -12.57 -14.69 -6.12
C ILE A 48 -11.61 -13.71 -6.79
N ILE A 49 -11.83 -12.42 -6.56
CA ILE A 49 -10.97 -11.32 -6.98
C ILE A 49 -10.40 -10.68 -5.72
N LEU A 50 -9.10 -10.86 -5.50
CA LEU A 50 -8.39 -10.12 -4.46
C LEU A 50 -8.08 -8.72 -4.99
N VAL A 51 -8.27 -7.71 -4.14
CA VAL A 51 -7.86 -6.31 -4.40
C VAL A 51 -7.02 -5.80 -3.23
N PRO A 52 -6.08 -4.87 -3.46
CA PRO A 52 -5.01 -4.57 -2.51
C PRO A 52 -5.45 -3.68 -1.35
N SER A 53 -6.61 -3.02 -1.44
CA SER A 53 -7.14 -2.12 -0.41
C SER A 53 -8.62 -1.79 -0.64
N GLN A 54 -9.25 -1.18 0.37
CA GLN A 54 -10.68 -0.84 0.32
C GLN A 54 -11.01 0.15 -0.79
N TRP A 55 -10.21 1.21 -0.99
CA TRP A 55 -10.51 2.19 -2.02
C TRP A 55 -10.47 1.58 -3.43
N VAL A 56 -9.61 0.57 -3.66
CA VAL A 56 -9.57 -0.18 -4.93
C VAL A 56 -10.81 -1.07 -5.06
N ALA A 57 -11.26 -1.69 -3.98
CA ALA A 57 -12.52 -2.44 -3.98
C ALA A 57 -13.71 -1.54 -4.37
N ASP A 58 -13.79 -0.36 -3.77
CA ASP A 58 -14.87 0.59 -4.02
C ASP A 58 -14.87 1.08 -5.48
N LEU A 59 -13.68 1.41 -6.01
CA LEU A 59 -13.49 1.73 -7.43
C LEU A 59 -13.96 0.58 -8.32
N TRP A 60 -13.52 -0.65 -8.05
CA TRP A 60 -13.85 -1.80 -8.88
C TRP A 60 -15.34 -2.16 -8.85
N ILE A 61 -15.98 -2.03 -7.69
CA ILE A 61 -17.42 -2.23 -7.52
C ILE A 61 -18.20 -1.14 -8.28
N HIS A 62 -17.72 0.11 -8.24
CA HIS A 62 -18.33 1.19 -9.02
C HIS A 62 -18.25 0.92 -10.53
N GLU A 63 -17.08 0.52 -11.01
CA GLU A 63 -16.82 0.34 -12.44
C GLU A 63 -17.43 -0.93 -13.02
N ALA A 64 -17.47 -2.01 -12.24
CA ALA A 64 -18.04 -3.31 -12.62
C ALA A 64 -18.85 -3.91 -11.45
N PRO A 65 -20.08 -3.42 -11.21
CA PRO A 65 -20.93 -3.88 -10.10
C PRO A 65 -21.18 -5.39 -10.08
N GLU A 66 -21.15 -6.04 -11.24
CA GLU A 66 -21.25 -7.50 -11.41
C GLU A 66 -20.13 -8.28 -10.71
N LEU A 67 -19.00 -7.63 -10.36
CA LEU A 67 -17.89 -8.24 -9.63
C LEU A 67 -18.03 -8.17 -8.11
N ALA A 68 -18.99 -7.41 -7.58
CA ALA A 68 -19.07 -7.09 -6.16
C ALA A 68 -19.04 -8.31 -5.24
N GLU A 69 -19.75 -9.39 -5.61
CA GLU A 69 -19.79 -10.63 -4.81
C GLU A 69 -18.47 -11.41 -4.82
N LYS A 70 -17.60 -11.17 -5.81
CA LYS A 70 -16.30 -11.84 -5.99
C LYS A 70 -15.15 -11.07 -5.34
N ILE A 71 -15.29 -9.77 -5.13
CA ILE A 71 -14.22 -8.90 -4.63
C ILE A 71 -13.98 -9.15 -3.14
N ARG A 72 -12.71 -9.32 -2.77
CA ARG A 72 -12.23 -9.42 -1.39
C ARG A 72 -11.00 -8.54 -1.22
N VAL A 73 -11.01 -7.69 -0.20
CA VAL A 73 -9.82 -6.89 0.15
C VAL A 73 -8.80 -7.78 0.83
N TRP A 74 -7.57 -7.78 0.31
CA TRP A 74 -6.47 -8.54 0.89
C TRP A 74 -5.18 -7.71 0.88
N PRO A 75 -4.69 -7.26 2.06
CA PRO A 75 -3.38 -6.65 2.15
C PRO A 75 -2.29 -7.69 1.92
N ALA A 76 -1.36 -7.42 1.01
CA ALA A 76 -0.07 -8.10 1.02
C ALA A 76 0.66 -7.74 2.31
N GLY A 77 1.21 -8.74 2.99
CA GLY A 77 1.96 -8.58 4.22
C GLY A 77 3.42 -8.18 4.02
N VAL A 78 4.06 -7.82 5.11
CA VAL A 78 5.50 -7.58 5.19
C VAL A 78 6.16 -8.46 6.26
N GLN A 79 7.46 -8.67 6.13
CA GLN A 79 8.23 -9.42 7.13
C GLN A 79 8.26 -8.68 8.47
N LEU A 80 8.20 -9.45 9.55
CA LEU A 80 8.45 -8.92 10.89
C LEU A 80 9.89 -8.40 10.97
N SER A 81 10.07 -7.25 11.61
CA SER A 81 11.38 -6.66 11.85
C SER A 81 11.58 -6.29 13.31
N ALA A 82 12.85 -6.05 13.68
CA ALA A 82 13.19 -5.46 14.96
C ALA A 82 12.67 -4.00 15.00
N PRO A 83 12.19 -3.52 16.15
CA PRO A 83 11.78 -2.13 16.27
C PRO A 83 12.99 -1.20 16.11
N SER A 84 12.73 -0.05 15.48
CA SER A 84 13.66 1.07 15.37
C SER A 84 14.10 1.55 16.75
N THR A 85 15.37 1.95 16.88
CA THR A 85 15.86 2.65 18.08
C THR A 85 15.28 4.06 18.22
N ARG A 86 14.78 4.63 17.12
CA ARG A 86 14.16 5.97 17.02
C ARG A 86 15.05 7.12 17.50
N ASP A 87 16.36 6.98 17.42
CA ASP A 87 17.36 7.99 17.79
C ASP A 87 18.26 8.42 16.61
N GLY A 88 17.99 7.89 15.42
CA GLY A 88 18.71 8.17 14.18
C GLY A 88 18.13 9.32 13.36
N ILE A 89 18.27 9.19 12.05
CA ILE A 89 17.93 10.24 11.07
C ILE A 89 16.53 9.97 10.48
N PRO A 90 15.60 10.95 10.47
CA PRO A 90 14.29 10.77 9.87
C PRO A 90 14.37 10.52 8.35
N ILE A 91 13.33 9.89 7.81
CA ILE A 91 13.27 9.52 6.40
C ILE A 91 12.25 10.39 5.66
N ILE A 92 12.58 10.85 4.45
CA ILE A 92 11.64 11.27 3.44
C ILE A 92 11.57 10.19 2.36
N TYR A 93 10.40 9.61 2.16
CA TYR A 93 10.12 8.71 1.05
C TYR A 93 9.37 9.49 -0.03
N ASP A 94 10.06 9.80 -1.13
CA ASP A 94 9.53 10.63 -2.22
C ASP A 94 9.04 9.77 -3.39
N LYS A 95 7.76 9.37 -3.33
CA LYS A 95 7.07 8.73 -4.46
C LYS A 95 6.50 9.75 -5.45
N LEU A 96 6.28 11.00 -5.03
CA LEU A 96 5.85 12.09 -5.90
C LEU A 96 6.93 12.52 -6.90
N ARG A 97 8.21 12.30 -6.57
CA ARG A 97 9.36 12.82 -7.31
C ARG A 97 9.33 14.35 -7.38
N SER A 98 9.03 15.00 -6.26
CA SER A 98 8.94 16.45 -6.15
C SER A 98 10.12 17.01 -5.35
N PRO A 99 11.23 17.40 -6.02
CA PRO A 99 12.39 17.97 -5.33
C PRO A 99 12.06 19.27 -4.59
N GLU A 100 11.09 20.06 -5.07
CA GLU A 100 10.67 21.29 -4.41
C GLU A 100 10.00 21.02 -3.06
N LEU A 101 9.12 20.01 -3.00
CA LEU A 101 8.45 19.64 -1.76
C LEU A 101 9.43 19.01 -0.76
N VAL A 102 10.34 18.18 -1.26
CA VAL A 102 11.43 17.61 -0.45
C VAL A 102 12.29 18.72 0.15
N ALA A 103 12.70 19.72 -0.64
CA ALA A 103 13.48 20.85 -0.14
C ALA A 103 12.76 21.65 0.95
N GLN A 104 11.45 21.93 0.77
CA GLN A 104 10.66 22.63 1.79
C GLN A 104 10.55 21.85 3.11
N ILE A 105 10.48 20.50 3.04
CA ILE A 105 10.47 19.66 4.24
C ILE A 105 11.86 19.65 4.88
N GLN A 106 12.93 19.57 4.09
CA GLN A 106 14.32 19.66 4.58
C GLN A 106 14.60 20.98 5.30
N ASP A 107 13.99 22.09 4.89
CA ASP A 107 14.11 23.36 5.62
C ASP A 107 13.52 23.31 7.04
N ARG A 108 12.65 22.32 7.32
CA ARG A 108 12.04 22.08 8.64
C ARG A 108 12.73 20.98 9.44
N ILE A 109 13.48 20.09 8.78
CA ILE A 109 14.19 18.98 9.42
C ILE A 109 15.68 19.05 9.14
N SER A 110 16.50 19.18 10.19
CA SER A 110 17.94 19.44 10.08
C SER A 110 18.70 18.41 9.23
N ALA A 111 18.42 17.13 9.42
CA ALA A 111 19.00 16.04 8.64
C ALA A 111 17.93 14.99 8.31
N CYS A 112 17.96 14.45 7.08
CA CYS A 112 17.09 13.34 6.68
C CYS A 112 17.75 12.45 5.63
N HIS A 113 17.33 11.18 5.59
CA HIS A 113 17.56 10.30 4.45
C HIS A 113 16.45 10.50 3.42
N ILE A 114 16.80 10.53 2.13
CA ILE A 114 15.82 10.69 1.05
C ILE A 114 15.84 9.44 0.17
N PHE A 115 14.67 8.82 0.02
CA PHE A 115 14.47 7.68 -0.85
C PHE A 115 13.46 8.05 -1.93
N THR A 116 13.96 8.40 -3.12
CA THR A 116 13.09 8.72 -4.28
C THR A 116 12.70 7.43 -5.00
N TYR A 117 11.39 7.22 -5.17
CA TYR A 117 10.86 5.95 -5.70
C TYR A 117 11.49 5.55 -7.03
N GLY A 118 11.99 4.31 -7.10
CA GLY A 118 12.64 3.72 -8.27
C GLY A 118 14.12 4.07 -8.45
N THR A 119 14.75 4.75 -7.49
CA THR A 119 16.16 5.17 -7.60
C THR A 119 17.10 4.53 -6.56
N PHE A 120 16.54 3.92 -5.51
CA PHE A 120 17.30 3.33 -4.39
C PHE A 120 17.17 1.81 -4.36
N LYS A 121 18.07 1.14 -3.65
CA LYS A 121 17.92 -0.29 -3.34
C LYS A 121 17.06 -0.44 -2.09
N GLN A 122 16.08 -1.34 -2.14
CA GLN A 122 15.19 -1.58 -1.00
C GLN A 122 15.93 -1.84 0.32
N GLN A 123 17.06 -2.56 0.28
CA GLN A 123 17.86 -2.83 1.47
C GLN A 123 18.40 -1.54 2.14
N ASP A 124 18.72 -0.50 1.38
CA ASP A 124 19.20 0.77 1.93
C ASP A 124 18.09 1.46 2.72
N TYR A 125 16.86 1.40 2.22
CA TYR A 125 15.66 1.90 2.91
C TYR A 125 15.38 1.12 4.20
N LEU A 126 15.37 -0.22 4.12
CA LEU A 126 15.17 -1.07 5.30
C LEU A 126 16.26 -0.85 6.37
N SER A 127 17.49 -0.61 5.94
CA SER A 127 18.59 -0.33 6.87
C SER A 127 18.41 1.03 7.57
N ALA A 128 17.95 2.05 6.86
CA ALA A 128 17.64 3.36 7.45
C ALA A 128 16.44 3.30 8.41
N LEU A 129 15.49 2.37 8.22
CA LEU A 129 14.38 2.19 9.16
C LEU A 129 14.82 1.67 10.54
N ALA A 130 16.03 1.11 10.67
CA ALA A 130 16.50 0.51 11.92
C ALA A 130 16.72 1.53 13.06
N ASP A 131 16.92 2.80 12.73
CA ASP A 131 17.10 3.88 13.71
C ASP A 131 16.23 5.12 13.44
N ALA A 132 15.51 5.17 12.32
CA ALA A 132 14.65 6.30 11.97
C ALA A 132 13.59 6.58 13.05
N PRO A 133 13.46 7.83 13.52
CA PRO A 133 12.43 8.22 14.49
C PRO A 133 11.03 8.30 13.88
N TYR A 134 10.94 8.65 12.60
CA TYR A 134 9.71 8.77 11.81
C TYR A 134 10.03 8.81 10.32
N LEU A 135 8.99 8.65 9.50
CA LEU A 135 9.03 8.73 8.05
C LEU A 135 8.01 9.74 7.54
N VAL A 136 8.41 10.63 6.63
CA VAL A 136 7.51 11.47 5.83
C VAL A 136 7.30 10.79 4.48
N TYR A 137 6.06 10.41 4.17
CA TYR A 137 5.71 9.70 2.94
C TYR A 137 5.00 10.64 1.97
N LEU A 138 5.60 10.83 0.79
CA LEU A 138 5.09 11.72 -0.24
C LEU A 138 4.59 10.88 -1.41
N ALA A 139 3.27 10.79 -1.60
CA ALA A 139 2.66 10.05 -2.69
C ALA A 139 1.35 10.70 -3.16
N GLN A 140 1.06 10.56 -4.46
CA GLN A 140 -0.25 10.94 -5.02
C GLN A 140 -1.28 9.84 -4.78
N SER A 141 -0.88 8.58 -4.98
CA SER A 141 -1.73 7.42 -4.73
C SER A 141 -0.90 6.19 -4.37
N GLU A 142 -1.54 5.25 -3.69
CA GLU A 142 -0.92 4.04 -3.16
C GLU A 142 -1.98 2.95 -3.01
N SER A 143 -1.85 1.87 -3.78
CA SER A 143 -2.82 0.78 -3.77
C SER A 143 -2.56 -0.21 -2.64
N GLN A 144 -1.30 -0.49 -2.33
CA GLN A 144 -0.90 -1.54 -1.38
C GLN A 144 -0.18 -0.99 -0.14
N GLY A 145 0.68 0.00 -0.32
CA GLY A 145 1.38 0.68 0.77
C GLY A 145 2.54 -0.10 1.38
N LEU A 146 3.20 -1.00 0.65
CA LEU A 146 4.27 -1.85 1.21
C LEU A 146 5.36 -1.04 1.91
N ALA A 147 5.83 0.07 1.34
CA ALA A 147 6.82 0.93 1.98
C ALA A 147 6.36 1.48 3.34
N LEU A 148 5.07 1.86 3.46
CA LEU A 148 4.48 2.29 4.73
C LEU A 148 4.42 1.11 5.72
N GLN A 149 4.00 -0.07 5.26
CA GLN A 149 3.93 -1.27 6.08
C GLN A 149 5.31 -1.69 6.61
N GLU A 150 6.35 -1.62 5.77
CA GLU A 150 7.74 -1.87 6.17
C GLU A 150 8.21 -0.89 7.26
N ALA A 151 7.83 0.39 7.16
CA ALA A 151 8.10 1.36 8.22
C ALA A 151 7.37 1.00 9.52
N TRP A 152 6.09 0.65 9.44
CA TRP A 152 5.31 0.28 10.62
C TRP A 152 5.83 -1.00 11.28
N ALA A 153 6.30 -1.99 10.51
CA ALA A 153 6.92 -3.21 11.04
C ALA A 153 8.18 -2.91 11.88
N HIS A 154 8.96 -1.90 11.46
CA HIS A 154 10.10 -1.35 12.20
C HIS A 154 9.68 -0.39 13.31
N ASN A 155 8.40 -0.30 13.64
CA ASN A 155 7.89 0.64 14.61
C ASN A 155 8.22 2.11 14.27
N VAL A 156 8.21 2.49 12.99
CA VAL A 156 8.48 3.86 12.53
C VAL A 156 7.15 4.52 12.16
N PRO A 157 6.71 5.58 12.87
CA PRO A 157 5.49 6.31 12.52
C PRO A 157 5.60 7.04 11.19
N THR A 158 4.51 7.10 10.43
CA THR A 158 4.50 7.70 9.09
C THR A 158 3.61 8.93 9.01
N PHE A 159 4.14 10.03 8.49
CA PHE A 159 3.39 11.25 8.20
C PHE A 159 3.20 11.39 6.70
N VAL A 160 1.96 11.33 6.25
CA VAL A 160 1.63 11.20 4.82
C VAL A 160 1.04 12.51 4.31
N ASN A 161 1.49 12.99 3.14
CA ASN A 161 0.87 14.17 2.55
C ASN A 161 -0.61 13.88 2.24
N LYS A 162 -1.48 14.88 2.36
CA LYS A 162 -2.87 14.70 1.89
C LYS A 162 -2.90 14.41 0.39
N SER A 163 -3.59 13.35 0.01
CA SER A 163 -4.01 13.11 -1.36
C SER A 163 -5.34 12.36 -1.37
N THR A 164 -6.25 12.78 -2.23
CA THR A 164 -7.61 12.25 -2.30
C THR A 164 -8.00 11.72 -3.67
N ARG A 165 -7.08 11.76 -4.64
CA ARG A 165 -7.42 11.50 -6.04
C ARG A 165 -6.41 10.58 -6.70
N TRP A 166 -6.95 9.59 -7.41
CA TRP A 166 -6.23 8.69 -8.30
C TRP A 166 -6.75 8.90 -9.71
N GLU A 167 -5.84 8.83 -10.68
CA GLU A 167 -6.15 9.00 -12.09
C GLU A 167 -5.43 7.93 -12.91
N SER A 168 -6.14 7.38 -13.88
CA SER A 168 -5.64 6.58 -15.00
C SER A 168 -6.25 7.14 -16.28
N ALA A 169 -5.67 6.84 -17.44
CA ALA A 169 -5.92 7.50 -18.73
C ALA A 169 -7.36 8.02 -18.95
N ASP A 170 -8.36 7.16 -18.69
CA ASP A 170 -9.78 7.46 -18.92
C ASP A 170 -10.65 7.43 -17.64
N THR A 171 -10.06 7.33 -16.45
CA THR A 171 -10.81 7.14 -15.19
C THR A 171 -10.15 7.86 -14.02
N SER A 172 -10.96 8.48 -13.18
CA SER A 172 -10.51 9.06 -11.91
C SER A 172 -11.34 8.54 -10.76
N TRP A 173 -10.70 8.36 -9.61
CA TRP A 173 -11.36 7.97 -8.38
C TRP A 173 -10.98 8.91 -7.25
N GLU A 174 -11.96 9.24 -6.42
CA GLU A 174 -11.73 10.06 -5.23
C GLU A 174 -12.04 9.25 -3.97
N ALA A 175 -11.11 9.28 -3.01
CA ALA A 175 -11.25 8.67 -1.71
C ALA A 175 -10.54 9.53 -0.66
N PRO A 176 -10.96 9.52 0.62
CA PRO A 176 -10.35 10.38 1.64
C PRO A 176 -8.85 10.16 1.84
N GLN A 177 -8.35 8.95 1.59
CA GLN A 177 -6.96 8.56 1.88
C GLN A 177 -6.43 7.57 0.83
N ILE A 178 -6.18 8.08 -0.39
CA ILE A 178 -5.84 7.22 -1.54
C ILE A 178 -4.36 6.83 -1.61
N ASN A 179 -3.51 7.49 -0.84
CA ASN A 179 -2.06 7.33 -0.83
C ASN A 179 -1.52 6.64 0.43
N ALA A 180 -2.39 6.20 1.33
CA ALA A 180 -2.04 5.43 2.52
C ALA A 180 -3.21 4.55 2.97
N PRO A 181 -3.60 3.50 2.22
CA PRO A 181 -4.86 2.78 2.39
C PRO A 181 -5.06 2.15 3.79
N TYR A 182 -3.98 1.90 4.52
CA TYR A 182 -3.99 1.23 5.82
C TYR A 182 -3.58 2.13 6.98
N LEU A 183 -3.30 3.42 6.74
CA LEU A 183 -2.92 4.34 7.79
C LEU A 183 -4.09 4.58 8.75
N THR A 184 -3.85 4.35 10.04
CA THR A 184 -4.75 4.64 11.16
C THR A 184 -4.05 5.58 12.15
N PRO A 185 -4.76 6.17 13.13
CA PRO A 185 -4.16 7.11 14.09
C PRO A 185 -3.00 6.54 14.91
N GLU A 186 -2.95 5.21 15.12
CA GLU A 186 -1.85 4.56 15.85
C GLU A 186 -0.56 4.43 15.01
N LEU A 187 -0.69 4.54 13.68
CA LEU A 187 0.40 4.36 12.72
C LEU A 187 1.07 5.68 12.33
N GLY A 188 0.39 6.81 12.55
CA GLY A 188 0.83 8.13 12.12
C GLY A 188 -0.32 9.07 11.80
N ALA A 189 -0.10 9.99 10.87
CA ALA A 189 -1.09 11.01 10.52
C ALA A 189 -0.95 11.50 9.07
N VAL A 190 -2.03 12.11 8.57
CA VAL A 190 -2.01 12.87 7.31
C VAL A 190 -1.73 14.34 7.63
N PHE A 191 -0.86 14.99 6.85
CA PHE A 191 -0.63 16.44 6.93
C PHE A 191 -1.18 17.15 5.69
N ASN A 192 -1.85 18.29 5.89
CA ASN A 192 -2.39 19.10 4.80
C ASN A 192 -1.37 20.15 4.32
N SER A 193 -0.46 20.55 5.21
CA SER A 193 0.60 21.53 4.95
C SER A 193 1.89 21.15 5.68
N ILE A 194 3.02 21.65 5.18
CA ILE A 194 4.34 21.41 5.77
C ILE A 194 4.45 22.04 7.17
N ASP A 195 3.68 23.10 7.44
CA ASP A 195 3.68 23.77 8.74
C ASP A 195 3.15 22.87 9.88
N GLU A 196 2.30 21.89 9.58
CA GLU A 196 1.77 20.92 10.55
C GLU A 196 2.84 19.90 11.02
N LEU A 197 3.90 19.69 10.22
CA LEU A 197 4.86 18.61 10.46
C LEU A 197 5.59 18.75 11.79
N THR A 198 5.93 19.97 12.21
CA THR A 198 6.67 20.21 13.47
C THR A 198 5.87 19.72 14.68
N GLU A 199 4.56 19.97 14.69
CA GLU A 199 3.66 19.50 15.75
C GLU A 199 3.53 17.98 15.70
N LEU A 200 3.29 17.41 14.52
CA LEU A 200 3.15 15.97 14.32
C LEU A 200 4.39 15.19 14.80
N PHE A 201 5.60 15.69 14.53
CA PHE A 201 6.85 15.05 14.96
C PHE A 201 6.98 14.97 16.49
N SER A 202 6.41 15.93 17.21
CA SER A 202 6.45 15.96 18.68
C SER A 202 5.66 14.81 19.33
N HIS A 203 4.76 14.16 18.59
CA HIS A 203 3.90 13.07 19.07
C HIS A 203 4.41 11.67 18.70
N THR A 204 5.54 11.57 18.00
CA THR A 204 6.11 10.29 17.52
C THR A 204 6.37 9.27 18.62
N THR A 205 6.76 9.73 19.82
CA THR A 205 7.03 8.88 20.99
C THR A 205 5.78 8.18 21.54
N ASN A 206 4.59 8.70 21.25
CA ASN A 206 3.31 8.12 21.69
C ASN A 206 2.75 7.08 20.70
N LEU A 207 3.37 6.93 19.53
CA LEU A 207 2.91 6.03 18.48
C LEU A 207 3.65 4.71 18.55
N ASN A 208 2.93 3.60 18.37
CA ASN A 208 3.50 2.26 18.33
C ASN A 208 2.99 1.48 17.11
N PRO A 209 3.38 1.88 15.87
CA PRO A 209 2.86 1.27 14.66
C PRO A 209 3.08 -0.24 14.56
N LYS A 210 4.12 -0.74 15.22
CA LYS A 210 4.51 -2.15 15.17
C LYS A 210 3.44 -3.08 15.72
N GLU A 211 2.76 -2.72 16.81
CA GLU A 211 1.73 -3.57 17.40
C GLU A 211 0.60 -3.86 16.41
N TYR A 212 0.14 -2.81 15.71
CA TYR A 212 -0.87 -2.96 14.68
C TYR A 212 -0.33 -3.74 13.46
N CYS A 213 0.88 -3.39 13.00
CA CYS A 213 1.49 -4.03 11.83
C CYS A 213 1.69 -5.54 12.04
N ASP A 214 2.27 -5.95 13.16
CA ASP A 214 2.55 -7.36 13.46
C ASP A 214 1.25 -8.19 13.47
N VAL A 215 0.14 -7.62 13.97
CA VAL A 215 -1.17 -8.30 14.09
C VAL A 215 -1.96 -8.33 12.78
N HIS A 216 -1.88 -7.27 11.97
CA HIS A 216 -2.79 -7.06 10.84
C HIS A 216 -2.12 -7.07 9.46
N LEU A 217 -0.83 -6.75 9.37
CA LEU A 217 -0.10 -6.45 8.12
C LEU A 217 1.21 -7.24 7.98
N SER A 218 1.52 -8.16 8.90
CA SER A 218 2.63 -9.09 8.74
C SER A 218 2.33 -10.16 7.68
N ASP A 219 3.35 -10.84 7.16
CA ASP A 219 3.21 -11.99 6.26
C ASP A 219 2.30 -13.08 6.85
N GLU A 220 2.42 -13.33 8.16
CA GLU A 220 1.56 -14.28 8.88
C GLU A 220 0.11 -13.79 8.95
N ALA A 221 -0.10 -12.52 9.30
CA ALA A 221 -1.43 -11.92 9.37
C ALA A 221 -2.12 -11.93 7.99
N SER A 222 -1.39 -11.52 6.94
CA SER A 222 -1.83 -11.52 5.56
C SER A 222 -2.20 -12.93 5.09
N THR A 223 -1.38 -13.93 5.41
CA THR A 223 -1.66 -15.34 5.09
C THR A 223 -2.91 -15.84 5.82
N ARG A 224 -3.09 -15.48 7.09
CA ARG A 224 -4.28 -15.84 7.87
C ARG A 224 -5.55 -15.19 7.29
N ILE A 225 -5.49 -13.91 6.92
CA ILE A 225 -6.60 -13.21 6.26
C ILE A 225 -6.95 -13.93 4.96
N LEU A 226 -5.95 -14.22 4.12
CA LEU A 226 -6.15 -14.94 2.86
C LEU A 226 -6.89 -16.25 3.09
N LEU A 227 -6.43 -17.09 4.03
CA LEU A 227 -7.05 -18.38 4.32
C LEU A 227 -8.53 -18.26 4.75
N ASN A 228 -8.90 -17.18 5.45
CA ASN A 228 -10.29 -16.91 5.84
C ASN A 228 -11.16 -16.40 4.67
N LEU A 229 -10.55 -15.92 3.59
CA LEU A 229 -11.25 -15.46 2.38
C LEU A 229 -11.50 -16.60 1.38
N LEU A 230 -10.83 -17.74 1.52
CA LEU A 230 -10.89 -18.88 0.59
C LEU A 230 -11.99 -19.89 0.96
#